data_AF-A0A318RDQ1-F1
#
_entry.id   AF-A0A318RDQ1-F1
#
_cell.length_a   1.000
_cell.length_b   1.000
_cell.length_c   1.000
_cell.angle_alpha   90.00
_cell.angle_beta   90.00
_cell.angle_gamma   90.00
#
_symmetry.space_group_name_H-M   'P 1'
#
loop_
_entity.id
_entity.type
_entity.pdbx_description
1 polymer ?
#
loop_
_entity_poly.entity_id
_entity_poly.type
_entity_poly.pdbx_seq_one_letter_code
_entity_poly.pdbx_strand_id
1 'polypeptide(L)'
;MTQTQDWDTAERAVTDGAEQLKAAADHRQIRAWAAEAGVATKALWPKVKTELRKQLDIDYDQIRADAIAAEAAAVEAAAKDAPVIELFCAGDDEVASYAVCAVADDHESWYGEFHSKDVIYRAGDELSAERSAADKAIYLAGKAREKAGLDTVRLIVHTSHHDLTVEDLSATASRHRVAVSLELTDQNPAIALCRAPGYRTWREIRLDALFTPAAS
;
A
#
# COMPACT_ATOMS: atom_id res chain seq x y z
N MET A 1 -13.49 -30.92 -10.86
CA MET A 1 -12.70 -31.74 -9.92
C MET A 1 -13.53 -31.95 -8.68
N THR A 2 -13.49 -33.13 -8.08
CA THR A 2 -14.17 -33.41 -6.81
C THR A 2 -13.30 -32.95 -5.64
N GLN A 3 -13.91 -32.72 -4.47
CA GLN A 3 -13.19 -32.26 -3.28
C GLN A 3 -12.02 -33.18 -2.89
N THR A 4 -12.17 -34.50 -3.07
CA THR A 4 -11.13 -35.51 -2.84
C THR A 4 -9.95 -35.36 -3.80
N GLN A 5 -10.21 -35.18 -5.10
CA GLN A 5 -9.15 -35.00 -6.11
C GLN A 5 -8.31 -33.75 -5.86
N ASP A 6 -8.93 -32.69 -5.35
CA ASP A 6 -8.22 -31.48 -4.97
C ASP A 6 -7.26 -31.70 -3.79
N TRP A 7 -7.65 -32.54 -2.81
CA TRP A 7 -6.80 -32.89 -1.67
C TRP A 7 -5.59 -33.71 -2.12
N ASP A 8 -5.82 -34.76 -2.93
CA ASP A 8 -4.74 -35.60 -3.47
C ASP A 8 -3.77 -34.77 -4.33
N THR A 9 -4.29 -33.78 -5.06
CA THR A 9 -3.47 -32.87 -5.87
C THR A 9 -2.62 -31.96 -5.00
N ALA A 10 -3.19 -31.39 -3.93
CA ALA A 10 -2.44 -30.56 -3.00
C ALA A 10 -1.39 -31.35 -2.22
N GLU A 11 -1.74 -32.54 -1.73
CA GLU A 11 -0.84 -33.44 -1.00
C GLU A 11 0.37 -33.81 -1.87
N ARG A 12 0.12 -34.30 -3.09
CA ARG A 12 1.18 -34.67 -4.03
C ARG A 12 2.08 -33.48 -4.38
N ALA A 13 1.49 -32.31 -4.67
CA ALA A 13 2.27 -31.13 -5.00
C ALA A 13 3.22 -30.74 -3.86
N VAL A 14 2.77 -30.75 -2.60
CA VAL A 14 3.63 -30.44 -1.43
C VAL A 14 4.69 -31.50 -1.23
N THR A 15 4.36 -32.78 -1.41
CA THR A 15 5.35 -33.87 -1.35
C THR A 15 6.44 -33.70 -2.41
N ASP A 16 6.06 -33.48 -3.66
CA ASP A 16 6.99 -33.34 -4.79
C ASP A 16 7.86 -32.07 -4.65
N GLY A 17 7.31 -30.99 -4.08
CA GLY A 17 7.99 -29.73 -3.85
C GLY A 17 8.72 -29.61 -2.50
N ALA A 18 8.79 -30.66 -1.69
CA ALA A 18 9.18 -30.58 -0.29
C ALA A 18 10.56 -29.94 -0.05
N GLU A 19 11.57 -30.27 -0.87
CA GLU A 19 12.91 -29.70 -0.75
C GLU A 19 12.92 -28.19 -1.04
N GLN A 20 12.23 -27.76 -2.10
CA GLN A 20 12.12 -26.35 -2.49
C GLN A 20 11.38 -25.55 -1.43
N LEU A 21 10.30 -26.11 -0.90
CA LEU A 21 9.48 -25.49 0.14
C LEU A 21 10.24 -25.32 1.46
N LYS A 22 11.06 -26.31 1.84
CA LYS A 22 11.93 -26.22 3.03
C LYS A 22 13.10 -25.24 2.84
N ALA A 23 13.56 -25.07 1.60
CA ALA A 23 14.61 -24.10 1.26
C ALA A 23 14.08 -22.67 1.09
N ALA A 24 12.76 -22.47 1.06
CA ALA A 24 12.16 -21.16 0.87
C ALA A 24 12.47 -20.24 2.06
N ALA A 25 13.01 -19.05 1.77
CA ALA A 25 13.40 -18.07 2.78
C ALA A 25 12.20 -17.32 3.38
N ASP A 26 11.10 -17.20 2.64
CA ASP A 26 9.92 -16.46 3.06
C ASP A 26 8.62 -16.95 2.41
N HIS A 27 7.50 -16.35 2.85
CA HIS A 27 6.17 -16.62 2.31
C HIS A 27 6.04 -16.27 0.81
N ARG A 28 6.82 -15.32 0.27
CA ARG A 28 6.73 -14.92 -1.15
C ARG A 28 7.29 -16.02 -2.03
N GLN A 29 8.40 -16.63 -1.64
CA GLN A 29 8.99 -17.78 -2.35
C GLN A 29 8.07 -19.00 -2.32
N ILE A 30 7.45 -19.30 -1.16
CA ILE A 30 6.44 -20.37 -1.07
C ILE A 30 5.25 -20.08 -2.01
N ARG A 31 4.82 -18.81 -2.08
CA ARG A 31 3.69 -18.42 -2.93
C ARG A 31 4.02 -18.43 -4.42
N ALA A 32 5.27 -18.12 -4.78
CA ALA A 32 5.78 -18.21 -6.14
C ALA A 32 5.88 -19.67 -6.60
N TRP A 33 6.46 -20.54 -5.76
CA TRP A 33 6.46 -21.98 -5.98
C TRP A 33 5.04 -22.52 -6.25
N ALA A 34 4.06 -22.12 -5.43
CA ALA A 34 2.68 -22.57 -5.60
C ALA A 34 2.06 -22.12 -6.93
N ALA A 35 2.49 -20.95 -7.44
CA ALA A 35 2.06 -20.45 -8.75
C ALA A 35 2.66 -21.27 -9.88
N GLU A 36 3.96 -21.56 -9.80
CA GLU A 36 4.68 -22.40 -10.77
C GLU A 36 4.14 -23.84 -10.80
N ALA A 37 3.84 -24.41 -9.64
CA ALA A 37 3.22 -25.73 -9.51
C ALA A 37 1.72 -25.76 -9.90
N GLY A 38 1.12 -24.61 -10.24
CA GLY A 38 -0.29 -24.53 -10.65
C GLY A 38 -1.30 -24.74 -9.51
N VAL A 39 -0.87 -24.72 -8.25
CA VAL A 39 -1.72 -24.97 -7.06
C VAL A 39 -2.10 -23.69 -6.30
N ALA A 40 -1.66 -22.53 -6.80
CA ALA A 40 -1.99 -21.18 -6.36
C ALA A 40 -3.44 -20.72 -6.56
N THR A 41 -4.39 -21.65 -6.73
CA THR A 41 -5.78 -21.35 -7.06
C THR A 41 -6.64 -21.22 -5.80
N LYS A 42 -7.78 -20.55 -5.90
CA LYS A 42 -8.72 -20.40 -4.77
C LYS A 42 -9.17 -21.75 -4.20
N ALA A 43 -9.28 -22.78 -5.03
CA ALA A 43 -9.73 -24.12 -4.63
C ALA A 43 -8.62 -24.95 -3.95
N LEU A 44 -7.39 -24.85 -4.43
CA LEU A 44 -6.26 -25.67 -3.96
C LEU A 44 -5.46 -25.01 -2.84
N TRP A 45 -5.32 -23.69 -2.85
CA TRP A 45 -4.44 -22.98 -1.91
C TRP A 45 -4.74 -23.26 -0.42
N PRO A 46 -6.01 -23.27 0.04
CA PRO A 46 -6.29 -23.65 1.43
C PRO A 46 -5.84 -25.07 1.77
N LYS A 47 -5.96 -26.02 0.83
CA LYS A 47 -5.53 -27.42 1.00
C LYS A 47 -4.02 -27.54 1.01
N VAL A 48 -3.33 -26.82 0.12
CA VAL A 48 -1.86 -26.71 0.10
C VAL A 48 -1.34 -26.20 1.44
N LYS A 49 -1.92 -25.13 2.00
CA LYS A 49 -1.53 -24.63 3.32
C LYS A 49 -1.68 -25.67 4.43
N THR A 50 -2.76 -26.47 4.39
CA THR A 50 -2.94 -27.59 5.34
C THR A 50 -1.85 -28.65 5.17
N GLU A 51 -1.51 -29.01 3.94
CA GLU A 51 -0.46 -30.00 3.66
C GLU A 51 0.95 -29.47 3.97
N LEU A 52 1.22 -28.17 3.79
CA LEU A 52 2.47 -27.53 4.25
C LEU A 52 2.68 -27.72 5.76
N ARG A 53 1.64 -27.49 6.57
CA ARG A 53 1.69 -27.74 8.02
C ARG A 53 1.84 -29.22 8.32
N LYS A 54 1.01 -30.07 7.71
CA LYS A 54 0.96 -31.52 7.97
C LYS A 54 2.26 -32.25 7.60
N GLN A 55 2.84 -31.95 6.43
CA GLN A 55 3.98 -32.69 5.87
C GLN A 55 5.32 -32.06 6.23
N LEU A 56 5.39 -30.74 6.32
CA LEU A 56 6.66 -30.01 6.42
C LEU A 56 6.76 -29.13 7.68
N ASP A 57 5.72 -29.09 8.52
CA ASP A 57 5.61 -28.19 9.68
C ASP A 57 5.75 -26.70 9.33
N ILE A 58 5.31 -26.33 8.11
CA ILE A 58 5.36 -24.95 7.61
C ILE A 58 3.98 -24.30 7.77
N ASP A 59 3.86 -23.36 8.71
CA ASP A 59 2.67 -22.49 8.77
C ASP A 59 2.85 -21.23 7.93
N TYR A 60 2.43 -21.31 6.66
CA TYR A 60 2.48 -20.20 5.72
C TYR A 60 1.82 -18.92 6.25
N ASP A 61 0.66 -19.05 6.91
CA ASP A 61 -0.10 -17.87 7.37
C ASP A 61 0.66 -17.16 8.50
N GLN A 62 1.30 -17.92 9.40
CA GLN A 62 2.16 -17.39 10.46
C GLN A 62 3.40 -16.70 9.87
N ILE A 63 4.14 -17.36 8.97
CA ILE A 63 5.33 -16.79 8.32
C ILE A 63 4.98 -15.48 7.61
N ARG A 64 3.82 -15.42 6.93
CA ARG A 64 3.35 -14.20 6.29
C ARG A 64 3.03 -13.10 7.31
N ALA A 65 2.34 -13.44 8.39
CA ALA A 65 2.01 -12.49 9.44
C ALA A 65 3.28 -11.91 10.10
N ASP A 66 4.24 -12.77 10.43
CA ASP A 66 5.53 -12.38 11.02
C ASP A 66 6.34 -11.50 10.08
N ALA A 67 6.37 -11.82 8.78
CA ALA A 67 7.06 -11.00 7.79
C ALA A 67 6.43 -9.60 7.68
N ILE A 68 5.10 -9.51 7.67
CA ILE A 68 4.40 -8.21 7.65
C ILE A 68 4.70 -7.42 8.92
N ALA A 69 4.66 -8.07 10.09
CA ALA A 69 4.95 -7.43 11.37
C ALA A 69 6.41 -6.95 11.45
N ALA A 70 7.36 -7.74 10.96
CA ALA A 70 8.78 -7.38 10.90
C ALA A 70 9.03 -6.23 9.93
N GLU A 71 8.40 -6.22 8.75
CA GLU A 71 8.47 -5.11 7.81
C GLU A 71 7.91 -3.82 8.42
N ALA A 72 6.76 -3.89 9.10
CA ALA A 72 6.18 -2.75 9.79
C ALA A 72 7.09 -2.22 10.91
N ALA A 73 7.66 -3.11 11.73
CA ALA A 73 8.59 -2.73 12.79
C ALA A 73 9.89 -2.10 12.24
N ALA A 74 10.39 -2.59 11.10
CA ALA A 74 11.56 -2.03 10.44
C ALA A 74 11.28 -0.63 9.87
N VAL A 75 10.10 -0.42 9.29
CA VAL A 75 9.66 0.92 8.83
C VAL A 75 9.57 1.87 10.02
N GLU A 76 8.93 1.47 11.11
CA GLU A 76 8.80 2.30 12.33
C GLU A 76 10.16 2.65 12.93
N ALA A 77 11.07 1.68 13.01
CA ALA A 77 12.42 1.93 13.51
C ALA A 77 13.19 2.92 12.62
N ALA A 78 13.10 2.77 11.30
CA ALA A 78 13.74 3.67 10.33
C ALA A 78 13.08 5.06 10.28
N ALA A 79 11.80 5.17 10.63
CA ALA A 79 11.04 6.41 10.56
C ALA A 79 11.53 7.49 11.53
N LYS A 80 12.10 7.11 12.68
CA LYS A 80 12.51 8.05 13.75
C LYS A 80 13.39 9.19 13.25
N ASP A 81 14.37 8.86 12.42
CA ASP A 81 15.33 9.81 11.85
C ASP A 81 15.08 10.08 10.36
N ALA A 82 13.99 9.54 9.81
CA ALA A 82 13.68 9.70 8.40
C ALA A 82 13.24 11.13 8.08
N PRO A 83 13.59 11.65 6.90
CA PRO A 83 13.04 12.90 6.37
C PRO A 83 11.51 12.90 6.36
N VAL A 84 10.94 14.08 6.56
CA VAL A 84 9.48 14.30 6.58
C VAL A 84 9.03 14.84 5.23
N ILE A 85 7.86 14.38 4.80
CA ILE A 85 7.07 14.94 3.73
C ILE A 85 5.71 15.30 4.33
N GLU A 86 5.19 16.47 3.98
CA GLU A 86 3.86 16.91 4.40
C GLU A 86 3.02 17.20 3.16
N LEU A 87 1.86 16.56 3.07
CA LEU A 87 0.96 16.68 1.93
C LEU A 87 -0.47 16.91 2.42
N PHE A 88 -1.17 17.83 1.78
CA PHE A 88 -2.62 17.87 1.82
C PHE A 88 -3.19 16.86 0.82
N CYS A 89 -4.30 16.20 1.18
CA CYS A 89 -5.09 15.42 0.23
C CYS A 89 -6.58 15.78 0.34
N ALA A 90 -7.30 15.61 -0.76
CA ALA A 90 -8.76 15.66 -0.78
C ALA A 90 -9.30 14.77 -1.91
N GLY A 91 -10.39 14.06 -1.63
CA GLY A 91 -11.26 13.46 -2.64
C GLY A 91 -12.61 14.19 -2.69
N ASP A 92 -13.15 14.39 -3.89
CA ASP A 92 -14.48 14.98 -4.10
C ASP A 92 -15.33 14.02 -4.93
N ASP A 93 -16.27 13.33 -4.28
CA ASP A 93 -17.17 12.37 -4.91
C ASP A 93 -18.18 13.04 -5.85
N GLU A 94 -18.60 14.28 -5.58
CA GLU A 94 -19.61 14.98 -6.40
C GLU A 94 -19.13 15.20 -7.83
N VAL A 95 -17.81 15.41 -8.00
CA VAL A 95 -17.16 15.60 -9.30
C VAL A 95 -16.19 14.46 -9.65
N ALA A 96 -16.18 13.38 -8.88
CA ALA A 96 -15.32 12.21 -9.05
C ALA A 96 -13.83 12.57 -9.29
N SER A 97 -13.28 13.43 -8.43
CA SER A 97 -11.91 13.95 -8.56
C SER A 97 -11.11 13.84 -7.27
N TYR A 98 -9.79 13.98 -7.39
CA TYR A 98 -8.87 14.04 -6.26
C TYR A 98 -7.84 15.14 -6.45
N ALA A 99 -7.23 15.53 -5.34
CA ALA A 99 -6.02 16.31 -5.33
C ALA A 99 -5.10 15.90 -4.17
N VAL A 100 -3.80 16.07 -4.41
CA VAL A 100 -2.72 16.00 -3.43
C VAL A 100 -1.82 17.20 -3.69
N CYS A 101 -1.41 17.94 -2.68
CA CYS A 101 -0.46 19.04 -2.85
C CYS A 101 0.48 19.20 -1.66
N ALA A 102 1.67 19.78 -1.91
CA ALA A 102 2.62 20.12 -0.86
C ALA A 102 2.09 21.23 0.05
N VAL A 103 2.56 21.25 1.30
CA VAL A 103 2.18 22.31 2.26
C VAL A 103 2.76 23.67 1.90
N ALA A 104 3.96 23.70 1.32
CA ALA A 104 4.69 24.93 1.03
C ALA A 104 4.05 25.74 -0.12
N ASP A 105 3.55 25.07 -1.15
CA ASP A 105 2.87 25.66 -2.30
C ASP A 105 2.05 24.63 -3.10
N ASP A 106 1.20 25.11 -4.01
CA ASP A 106 0.41 24.27 -4.92
C ASP A 106 1.15 23.92 -6.23
N HIS A 107 2.43 24.31 -6.37
CA HIS A 107 3.22 23.98 -7.54
C HIS A 107 3.48 22.48 -7.62
N GLU A 108 3.70 21.84 -6.48
CA GLU A 108 3.88 20.40 -6.39
C GLU A 108 2.55 19.70 -6.07
N SER A 109 1.58 19.85 -6.98
CA SER A 109 0.25 19.24 -6.90
C SER A 109 0.04 18.09 -7.90
N TRP A 110 -0.70 17.07 -7.47
CA TRP A 110 -1.20 15.99 -8.31
C TRP A 110 -2.72 15.98 -8.17
N TYR A 111 -3.43 16.31 -9.24
CA TYR A 111 -4.88 16.37 -9.24
C TYR A 111 -5.48 15.92 -10.58
N GLY A 112 -6.74 15.53 -10.54
CA GLY A 112 -7.53 15.15 -11.70
C GLY A 112 -8.69 14.23 -11.34
N GLU A 113 -9.32 13.64 -12.34
CA GLU A 113 -10.44 12.72 -12.16
C GLU A 113 -9.98 11.33 -11.72
N PHE A 114 -10.80 10.64 -10.93
CA PHE A 114 -10.59 9.22 -10.64
C PHE A 114 -10.68 8.40 -11.92
N HIS A 115 -9.69 7.54 -12.15
CA HIS A 115 -9.76 6.63 -13.29
C HIS A 115 -10.85 5.58 -13.05
N SER A 116 -11.51 5.13 -14.11
CA SER A 116 -12.46 3.99 -14.09
C SER A 116 -11.92 2.65 -13.55
N LYS A 117 -10.62 2.58 -13.25
CA LYS A 117 -9.92 1.41 -12.70
C LYS A 117 -9.37 1.69 -11.31
N ASP A 118 -9.71 2.84 -10.72
CA ASP A 118 -9.41 3.10 -9.33
C ASP A 118 -10.13 2.03 -8.48
N VAL A 119 -9.36 1.31 -7.69
CA VAL A 119 -9.86 0.17 -6.91
C VAL A 119 -10.37 0.58 -5.54
N ILE A 120 -10.09 1.82 -5.14
CA ILE A 120 -10.45 2.38 -3.83
C ILE A 120 -11.73 3.21 -3.98
N TYR A 121 -11.76 4.13 -4.95
CA TYR A 121 -12.89 5.02 -5.15
C TYR A 121 -14.16 4.27 -5.59
N ARG A 122 -15.29 4.63 -4.97
CA ARG A 122 -16.63 4.14 -5.26
C ARG A 122 -17.55 5.35 -5.33
N ALA A 123 -18.24 5.52 -6.46
CA ALA A 123 -19.18 6.61 -6.62
C ALA A 123 -20.29 6.58 -5.56
N GLY A 124 -20.58 7.70 -4.93
CA GLY A 124 -21.52 7.83 -3.82
C GLY A 124 -20.94 7.50 -2.44
N ASP A 125 -19.60 7.39 -2.32
CA ASP A 125 -18.90 7.09 -1.07
C ASP A 125 -17.74 8.09 -0.88
N GLU A 126 -18.01 9.19 -0.17
CA GLU A 126 -17.07 10.28 0.10
C GLU A 126 -15.78 9.78 0.77
N LEU A 127 -15.89 8.87 1.74
CA LEU A 127 -14.74 8.30 2.43
C LEU A 127 -13.86 7.50 1.47
N SER A 128 -14.44 6.81 0.47
CA SER A 128 -13.66 6.12 -0.55
C SER A 128 -12.90 7.08 -1.47
N ALA A 129 -13.47 8.26 -1.77
CA ALA A 129 -12.79 9.31 -2.53
C ALA A 129 -11.59 9.84 -1.73
N GLU A 130 -11.79 10.16 -0.45
CA GLU A 130 -10.72 10.62 0.43
C GLU A 130 -9.62 9.58 0.59
N ARG A 131 -9.98 8.32 0.86
CA ARG A 131 -9.02 7.21 0.96
C ARG A 131 -8.21 7.07 -0.32
N SER A 132 -8.85 7.23 -1.48
CA SER A 132 -8.17 7.16 -2.77
C SER A 132 -7.19 8.33 -2.98
N ALA A 133 -7.50 9.52 -2.48
CA ALA A 133 -6.58 10.68 -2.49
C ALA A 133 -5.41 10.48 -1.51
N ALA A 134 -5.66 9.99 -0.30
CA ALA A 134 -4.64 9.69 0.70
C ALA A 134 -3.68 8.56 0.22
N ASP A 135 -4.19 7.53 -0.46
CA ASP A 135 -3.38 6.48 -1.09
C ASP A 135 -2.41 7.06 -2.13
N LYS A 136 -2.86 8.06 -2.89
CA LYS A 136 -2.03 8.79 -3.86
C LYS A 136 -0.97 9.66 -3.17
N ALA A 137 -1.28 10.26 -2.02
CA ALA A 137 -0.27 10.97 -1.21
C ALA A 137 0.84 10.01 -0.73
N ILE A 138 0.47 8.82 -0.26
CA ILE A 138 1.43 7.77 0.13
C ILE A 138 2.26 7.30 -1.07
N TYR A 139 1.61 7.08 -2.21
CA TYR A 139 2.32 6.73 -3.45
C TYR A 139 3.36 7.79 -3.81
N LEU A 140 2.98 9.07 -3.75
CA LEU A 140 3.86 10.20 -4.08
C LEU A 140 5.06 10.28 -3.13
N ALA A 141 4.83 10.16 -1.82
CA ALA A 141 5.90 10.10 -0.81
C ALA A 141 6.82 8.88 -1.04
N GLY A 142 6.26 7.73 -1.38
CA GLY A 142 7.03 6.54 -1.76
C GLY A 142 7.90 6.77 -2.99
N LYS A 143 7.44 7.56 -3.97
CA LYS A 143 8.26 7.95 -5.14
C LYS A 143 9.38 8.91 -4.77
N ALA A 144 9.13 9.88 -3.91
CA ALA A 144 10.18 10.76 -3.38
C ALA A 144 11.25 9.96 -2.62
N ARG A 145 10.84 9.02 -1.76
CA ARG A 145 11.71 8.06 -1.06
C ARG A 145 12.59 7.27 -2.04
N GLU A 146 12.00 6.68 -3.08
CA GLU A 146 12.72 5.93 -4.12
C GLU A 146 13.76 6.80 -4.83
N LYS A 147 13.37 8.01 -5.25
CA LYS A 147 14.28 8.94 -5.95
C LYS A 147 15.45 9.36 -5.06
N ALA A 148 15.21 9.56 -3.76
CA ALA A 148 16.22 9.96 -2.80
C ALA A 148 17.10 8.81 -2.31
N GLY A 149 16.79 7.55 -2.68
CA GLY A 149 17.54 6.37 -2.22
C GLY A 149 17.41 6.11 -0.72
N LEU A 150 16.27 6.48 -0.11
CA LEU A 150 16.01 6.32 1.31
C LEU A 150 15.31 4.98 1.60
N ASP A 151 15.58 4.42 2.77
CA ASP A 151 14.91 3.19 3.23
C ASP A 151 13.44 3.44 3.61
N THR A 152 13.16 4.60 4.22
CA THR A 152 11.86 5.02 4.73
C THR A 152 11.76 6.55 4.68
N VAL A 153 10.54 7.07 4.57
CA VAL A 153 10.19 8.48 4.82
C VAL A 153 9.01 8.56 5.79
N ARG A 154 8.91 9.67 6.52
CA ARG A 154 7.69 10.01 7.27
C ARG A 154 6.78 10.85 6.39
N LEU A 155 5.51 10.52 6.36
CA LEU A 155 4.48 11.30 5.68
C LEU A 155 3.43 11.76 6.70
N ILE A 156 3.24 13.07 6.80
CA ILE A 156 2.08 13.67 7.46
C ILE A 156 1.07 13.98 6.37
N VAL A 157 -0.09 13.31 6.42
CA VAL A 157 -1.21 13.61 5.52
C VAL A 157 -2.18 14.53 6.24
N HIS A 158 -2.37 15.72 5.67
CA HIS A 158 -3.37 16.68 6.10
C HIS A 158 -4.66 16.42 5.33
N THR A 159 -5.72 16.06 6.04
CA THR A 159 -7.05 15.75 5.48
C THR A 159 -8.14 16.56 6.19
N SER A 160 -9.29 16.74 5.54
CA SER A 160 -10.49 17.31 6.18
C SER A 160 -11.54 16.25 6.54
N HIS A 161 -11.29 14.98 6.21
CA HIS A 161 -12.25 13.90 6.44
C HIS A 161 -11.98 13.20 7.78
N HIS A 162 -12.89 13.36 8.75
CA HIS A 162 -12.73 12.86 10.11
C HIS A 162 -12.76 11.32 10.24
N ASP A 163 -13.43 10.63 9.31
CA ASP A 163 -13.50 9.15 9.33
C ASP A 163 -12.27 8.46 8.70
N LEU A 164 -11.31 9.21 8.12
CA LEU A 164 -10.10 8.62 7.59
C LEU A 164 -9.16 8.23 8.74
N THR A 165 -8.71 6.97 8.75
CA THR A 165 -7.81 6.44 9.78
C THR A 165 -6.48 5.97 9.22
N VAL A 166 -5.43 5.89 10.04
CA VAL A 166 -4.13 5.36 9.61
C VAL A 166 -4.24 3.87 9.26
N GLU A 167 -5.13 3.15 9.94
CA GLU A 167 -5.42 1.74 9.71
C GLU A 167 -5.90 1.50 8.27
N ASP A 168 -6.73 2.39 7.74
CA ASP A 168 -7.21 2.33 6.35
C ASP A 168 -6.07 2.41 5.32
N LEU A 169 -4.97 3.06 5.70
CA LEU A 169 -3.81 3.35 4.85
C LEU A 169 -2.64 2.38 5.05
N SER A 170 -2.69 1.56 6.10
CA SER A 170 -1.58 0.72 6.58
C SER A 170 -0.98 -0.20 5.50
N ALA A 171 -1.83 -0.79 4.65
CA ALA A 171 -1.39 -1.68 3.58
C ALA A 171 -0.56 -0.95 2.51
N THR A 172 -1.03 0.23 2.07
CA THR A 172 -0.32 1.05 1.08
C THR A 172 0.93 1.68 1.69
N ALA A 173 0.83 2.19 2.91
CA ALA A 173 1.96 2.72 3.67
C ALA A 173 3.11 1.70 3.77
N SER A 174 2.80 0.45 4.15
CA SER A 174 3.76 -0.64 4.23
C SER A 174 4.37 -0.97 2.86
N ARG A 175 3.53 -1.11 1.83
CA ARG A 175 3.96 -1.38 0.45
C ARG A 175 4.93 -0.30 -0.07
N HIS A 176 4.68 0.95 0.30
CA HIS A 176 5.50 2.11 -0.07
C HIS A 176 6.50 2.52 1.01
N ARG A 177 6.79 1.68 2.01
CA ARG A 177 7.76 1.96 3.09
C ARG A 177 7.69 3.42 3.59
N VAL A 178 6.47 3.88 3.83
CA VAL A 178 6.17 5.21 4.34
C VAL A 178 5.57 5.06 5.73
N ALA A 179 6.12 5.76 6.71
CA ALA A 179 5.50 5.88 8.03
C ALA A 179 4.49 7.03 7.98
N VAL A 180 3.20 6.72 8.09
CA VAL A 180 2.11 7.68 7.87
C VAL A 180 1.51 8.12 9.21
N SER A 181 1.29 9.43 9.35
CA SER A 181 0.40 10.02 10.35
C SER A 181 -0.65 10.89 9.66
N LEU A 182 -1.80 11.05 10.31
CA LEU A 182 -2.88 11.91 9.83
C LEU A 182 -3.01 13.14 10.72
N GLU A 183 -3.19 14.30 10.10
CA GLU A 183 -3.58 15.54 10.75
C GLU A 183 -4.90 16.04 10.15
N LEU A 184 -5.89 16.24 11.01
CA LEU A 184 -7.17 16.80 10.60
C LEU A 184 -7.05 18.32 10.53
N THR A 185 -7.45 18.90 9.40
CA THR A 185 -7.40 20.33 9.16
C THR A 185 -8.67 20.84 8.47
N ASP A 186 -9.14 22.00 8.92
CA ASP A 186 -10.24 22.72 8.27
C ASP A 186 -9.75 23.55 7.05
N GLN A 187 -8.43 23.78 6.96
CA GLN A 187 -7.81 24.57 5.90
C GLN A 187 -7.03 23.65 4.95
N ASN A 188 -7.76 23.05 4.02
CA ASN A 188 -7.22 22.08 3.08
C ASN A 188 -7.27 22.61 1.64
N PRO A 189 -6.14 23.12 1.10
CA PRO A 189 -6.08 23.64 -0.26
C PRO A 189 -6.35 22.58 -1.34
N ALA A 190 -6.20 21.28 -1.02
CA ALA A 190 -6.49 20.20 -1.97
C ALA A 190 -7.98 20.17 -2.36
N ILE A 191 -8.89 20.60 -1.47
CA ILE A 191 -10.34 20.67 -1.77
C ILE A 191 -10.61 21.56 -2.98
N ALA A 192 -9.96 22.73 -3.05
CA ALA A 192 -10.13 23.65 -4.17
C ALA A 192 -9.52 23.06 -5.47
N LEU A 193 -8.41 22.32 -5.34
CA LEU A 193 -7.73 21.68 -6.47
C LEU A 193 -8.54 20.54 -7.10
N CYS A 194 -9.39 19.84 -6.34
CA CYS A 194 -10.33 18.85 -6.89
C CYS A 194 -11.20 19.45 -8.02
N ARG A 195 -11.56 20.73 -7.90
CA ARG A 195 -12.41 21.44 -8.88
C ARG A 195 -11.62 22.34 -9.83
N ALA A 196 -10.28 22.29 -9.77
CA ALA A 196 -9.45 23.05 -10.69
C ALA A 196 -9.56 22.48 -12.12
N PRO A 197 -9.56 23.33 -13.17
CA PRO A 197 -9.63 22.84 -14.53
C PRO A 197 -8.37 22.05 -14.92
N GLY A 198 -8.58 20.97 -15.69
CA GLY A 198 -7.51 20.13 -16.22
C GLY A 198 -7.02 19.06 -15.24
N TYR A 199 -5.78 18.64 -15.41
CA TYR A 199 -5.11 17.67 -14.55
C TYR A 199 -3.62 17.97 -14.50
N ARG A 200 -2.94 17.50 -13.46
CA ARG A 200 -1.47 17.46 -13.37
C ARG A 200 -1.07 16.07 -12.89
N THR A 201 -0.19 15.38 -13.60
CA THR A 201 0.26 14.05 -13.17
C THR A 201 1.43 14.16 -12.19
N TRP A 202 1.55 13.20 -11.26
CA TRP A 202 2.69 13.12 -10.34
C TRP A 202 4.06 13.12 -11.05
N ARG A 203 4.13 12.71 -12.32
CA ARG A 203 5.39 12.73 -13.08
C ARG A 203 5.91 14.14 -13.37
N GLU A 204 5.04 15.15 -13.28
CA GLU A 204 5.39 16.56 -13.44
C GLU A 204 5.87 17.19 -12.13
N ILE A 205 5.72 16.48 -11.00
CA ILE A 205 6.13 16.96 -9.67
C ILE A 205 7.64 16.80 -9.48
N ARG A 206 8.27 17.81 -8.90
CA ARG A 206 9.64 17.72 -8.38
C ARG A 206 9.65 17.00 -7.04
N LEU A 207 9.82 15.69 -7.09
CA LEU A 207 9.81 14.83 -5.89
C LEU A 207 10.82 15.25 -4.79
N ASP A 208 11.94 15.87 -5.14
CA ASP A 208 12.92 16.43 -4.19
C ASP A 208 12.40 17.65 -3.40
N ALA A 209 11.45 18.40 -3.97
CA ALA A 209 10.87 19.57 -3.33
C ALA A 209 9.79 19.21 -2.29
N LEU A 210 9.37 17.93 -2.22
CA LEU A 210 8.36 17.48 -1.27
C LEU A 210 8.89 17.30 0.16
N PHE A 211 10.21 17.24 0.34
CA PHE A 211 10.79 17.07 1.66
C PHE A 211 10.71 18.38 2.46
N THR A 212 10.13 18.31 3.65
CA THR A 212 10.10 19.45 4.58
C THR A 212 11.55 19.79 4.95
N PRO A 213 11.96 21.08 4.86
CA PRO A 213 13.27 21.51 5.32
C PRO A 213 13.48 21.13 6.79
N ALA A 214 14.65 20.60 7.15
CA ALA A 214 14.98 20.39 8.55
C ALA A 214 14.90 21.74 9.29
N ALA A 215 14.15 21.78 10.40
CA ALA A 215 14.16 22.95 11.28
C ALA A 215 15.61 23.24 11.68
N SER A 216 16.09 24.43 11.32
CA SER A 216 17.44 24.91 11.65
C SER A 216 17.51 25.41 13.08
#